data_AF-A0A9X3TAA9-F1
#
_entry.id   AF-A0A9X3TAA9-F1
#
_cell.length_a   1.000
_cell.length_b   1.000
_cell.length_c   1.000
_cell.angle_alpha   90.00
_cell.angle_beta   90.00
_cell.angle_gamma   90.00
#
_symmetry.space_group_name_H-M   'P 1'
#
loop_
_entity.id
_entity.type
_entity.pdbx_description
1 polymer ?
#
loop_
_entity_poly.entity_id
_entity_poly.type
_entity_poly.pdbx_seq_one_letter_code
_entity_poly.pdbx_strand_id
1 'polypeptide(L)' 'MAQLNRAVWRKSSRSSDSGNGQCVEVAGLVSAVAVRDSKLPTEGEFPHLLVNPGDWSAFLAGVKSGERR' A
#
# COMPACT_ATOMS: atom_id res chain seq x y z
N MET A 1 1.87 -7.57 -14.66
CA MET A 1 3.05 -7.72 -13.78
C MET A 1 4.10 -6.61 -13.93
N ALA A 2 4.40 -6.09 -15.13
CA ALA A 2 5.45 -5.07 -15.32
C ALA A 2 5.20 -3.71 -14.63
N GLN A 3 3.95 -3.36 -14.33
CA GLN A 3 3.59 -2.09 -13.69
C GLN A 3 4.08 -1.99 -12.23
N LEU A 4 4.12 -3.10 -11.49
CA LEU A 4 4.48 -3.09 -10.07
C LEU A 4 5.99 -3.06 -9.83
N ASN A 5 6.78 -3.64 -10.75
CA ASN A 5 8.24 -3.60 -10.64
C ASN A 5 8.80 -2.18 -10.86
N ARG A 6 8.08 -1.33 -11.60
CA ARG A 6 8.42 0.09 -11.82
C ARG A 6 7.66 1.04 -10.90
N ALA A 7 6.84 0.52 -9.99
CA ALA A 7 6.01 1.33 -9.14
C ALA A 7 6.87 2.06 -8.10
N VAL A 8 6.59 3.35 -7.89
CA VAL A 8 7.27 4.15 -6.88
C VAL A 8 6.57 3.92 -5.54
N TRP A 9 7.13 3.00 -4.75
CA TRP A 9 6.60 2.64 -3.44
C TRP A 9 6.89 3.73 -2.41
N ARG A 10 5.85 4.12 -1.66
CA ARG A 10 5.92 5.04 -0.54
C ARG A 10 5.57 4.31 0.74
N LYS A 11 6.47 4.45 1.71
CA LYS A 11 6.34 3.88 3.04
C LYS A 11 5.61 4.83 3.98
N SER A 12 4.80 4.29 4.88
CA SER A 12 4.09 5.11 5.88
C SER A 12 5.07 5.71 6.90
N SER A 13 4.93 7.01 7.18
CA SER A 13 5.71 7.71 8.22
C SER A 13 5.44 7.20 9.64
N ARG A 14 4.38 6.40 9.84
CA ARG A 14 4.07 5.75 11.12
C ARG A 14 4.79 4.41 11.30
N SER A 15 5.56 3.97 10.31
CA SER A 15 6.46 2.82 10.41
C SER A 15 7.83 3.29 10.93
N SER A 16 7.95 3.50 12.24
CA SER A 16 9.24 3.81 12.86
C SER A 16 10.12 2.56 13.00
N ASP A 17 11.44 2.75 12.94
CA ASP A 17 12.49 1.72 13.05
C ASP A 17 12.66 1.14 14.46
N SER A 18 11.82 1.56 15.41
CA SER A 18 11.88 1.14 16.80
C SER A 18 11.23 -0.25 16.99
N GLY A 19 11.94 -1.30 16.59
CA GLY A 19 11.85 -2.62 17.22
C GLY A 19 11.31 -3.79 16.39
N ASN A 20 10.47 -3.57 15.38
CA ASN A 20 9.81 -4.68 14.64
C ASN A 20 9.62 -4.43 13.12
N GLY A 21 10.35 -3.47 12.55
CA GLY A 21 10.55 -3.25 11.11
C GLY A 21 9.29 -3.21 10.22
N GLN A 22 8.86 -2.01 9.81
CA GLN A 22 8.17 -1.71 8.54
C GLN A 22 6.86 -2.47 8.23
N CYS A 23 5.69 -1.79 8.26
CA CYS A 23 4.38 -2.46 8.21
C CYS A 23 3.54 -2.28 6.93
N VAL A 24 3.57 -1.18 6.17
CA VAL A 24 2.76 -1.04 4.93
C VAL A 24 3.43 -0.08 3.95
N GLU A 25 3.42 -0.44 2.67
CA GLU A 25 3.82 0.40 1.54
C GLU A 25 2.69 0.53 0.52
N VAL A 26 2.60 1.71 -0.10
CA VAL A 26 1.61 2.01 -1.14
C VAL A 26 2.26 2.59 -2.39
N ALA A 27 1.74 2.25 -3.56
CA ALA A 27 2.15 2.85 -4.82
C ALA A 27 0.93 3.22 -5.67
N GLY A 28 0.94 4.44 -6.22
CA GLY A 28 -0.04 4.87 -7.20
C GLY A 28 0.32 4.32 -8.58
N LEU A 29 -0.62 3.65 -9.23
CA LEU A 29 -0.54 3.20 -10.62
C LEU A 29 -1.58 3.95 -11.46
N VAL A 30 -1.50 3.80 -12.79
CA VAL A 30 -2.42 4.47 -13.73
C VAL A 30 -3.89 4.08 -13.48
N SER A 31 -4.15 2.81 -13.15
CA SER A 31 -5.49 2.26 -12.99
C SER A 31 -5.79 1.65 -11.62
N ALA A 32 -4.84 1.74 -10.68
CA ALA A 32 -4.97 1.10 -9.37
C ALA A 32 -4.08 1.76 -8.31
N VAL A 33 -4.37 1.47 -7.06
CA VAL A 33 -3.48 1.69 -5.92
C VAL A 33 -3.00 0.33 -5.45
N ALA A 34 -1.69 0.14 -5.44
CA ALA A 34 -1.08 -1.08 -4.93
C ALA A 34 -0.73 -0.90 -3.45
N VAL A 35 -1.06 -1.90 -2.63
CA VAL A 35 -0.75 -1.94 -1.20
C VAL A 35 -0.01 -3.24 -0.91
N ARG A 36 1.09 -3.17 -0.17
CA ARG A 36 1.81 -4.36 0.26
C ARG A 36 2.34 -4.22 1.68
N ASP A 37 2.58 -5.37 2.30
CA ASP A 37 3.35 -5.46 3.53
C ASP A 37 4.85 -5.52 3.17
N SER A 38 5.64 -4.62 3.75
CA SER A 38 7.08 -4.50 3.45
C SER A 38 7.94 -5.65 3.98
N LYS A 39 7.38 -6.56 4.78
CA LYS A 39 8.08 -7.75 5.31
C LYS A 39 7.96 -8.93 4.35
N LEU A 40 7.05 -8.87 3.39
CA LEU A 40 6.86 -9.95 2.43
C LEU A 40 7.95 -9.90 1.35
N PRO A 41 8.40 -11.06 0.84
CA PRO A 41 9.41 -11.13 -0.21
C PRO A 41 9.00 -10.28 -1.40
N THR A 42 9.96 -9.58 -2.00
CA THR A 42 9.73 -8.72 -3.18
C THR A 42 10.17 -9.38 -4.49
N GLU A 43 10.70 -10.60 -4.40
CA GLU A 43 11.14 -11.41 -5.53
C GLU A 43 10.01 -12.36 -5.98
N GLY A 44 9.86 -12.56 -7.29
CA GLY A 44 8.81 -13.41 -7.85
C GLY A 44 7.41 -12.80 -7.81
N GLU A 45 6.37 -13.62 -7.64
CA GLU A 45 5.02 -13.15 -7.34
C GLU A 45 4.95 -12.71 -5.87
N PHE A 46 5.18 -11.43 -5.65
CA PHE A 46 5.06 -10.84 -4.31
C PHE A 46 3.60 -10.51 -4.00
N PRO A 47 3.11 -10.83 -2.79
CA PRO A 47 1.74 -10.55 -2.38
C PRO A 47 1.48 -9.05 -2.25
N HIS A 48 0.50 -8.55 -3.00
CA HIS A 48 0.04 -7.16 -2.97
C HIS A 48 -1.47 -7.12 -3.24
N LEU A 49 -2.14 -6.10 -2.70
CA LEU A 49 -3.53 -5.80 -2.99
C LEU A 49 -3.59 -4.69 -4.05
N LEU A 50 -4.39 -4.90 -5.10
CA LEU A 50 -4.75 -3.84 -6.04
C LEU A 50 -6.14 -3.33 -5.69
N VAL A 51 -6.23 -2.03 -5.42
CA VAL A 51 -7.47 -1.34 -5.08
C VAL A 51 -7.81 -0.38 -6.21
N ASN A 52 -9.09 -0.29 -6.57
CA ASN A 52 -9.54 0.73 -7.52
C ASN A 52 -9.27 2.14 -6.93
N PRO A 53 -8.85 3.13 -7.74
CA PRO A 53 -8.57 4.47 -7.24
C PRO A 53 -9.77 5.16 -6.57
N GLY A 54 -11.00 4.89 -7.04
CA GLY A 54 -12.24 5.40 -6.45
C GLY A 54 -12.49 4.82 -5.06
N ASP A 55 -12.38 3.49 -4.93
CA ASP A 55 -12.55 2.78 -3.65
C ASP A 55 -11.48 3.19 -2.64
N TRP A 56 -10.23 3.35 -3.09
CA TRP A 56 -9.15 3.85 -2.23
C TRP A 56 -9.43 5.24 -1.69
N SER A 57 -9.96 6.14 -2.54
CA SER A 57 -10.31 7.50 -2.14
C SER A 57 -11.47 7.50 -1.13
N ALA A 58 -12.50 6.68 -1.37
CA ALA A 58 -13.62 6.51 -0.45
C ALA A 58 -13.17 5.93 0.90
N PHE A 59 -12.32 4.90 0.88
CA PHE A 59 -11.73 4.31 2.08
C PHE A 59 -10.97 5.35 2.91
N LEU A 60 -10.10 6.15 2.29
CA LEU A 60 -9.36 7.20 2.99
C LEU A 60 -10.27 8.27 3.57
N ALA A 61 -11.36 8.62 2.87
CA ALA A 61 -12.33 9.58 3.37
C ALA A 61 -13.06 9.04 4.62
N GLY A 62 -13.49 7.77 4.60
CA GLY A 62 -14.11 7.11 5.76
C GLY A 62 -13.17 7.03 6.96
N VAL A 63 -11.92 6.61 6.75
CA VAL A 63 -10.92 6.56 7.83
C VAL A 63 -10.69 7.94 8.46
N LYS A 64 -10.64 9.01 7.65
CA LYS A 64 -10.49 10.39 8.13
C LYS A 64 -11.70 10.91 8.89
N SER A 65 -12.92 10.49 8.53
CA SER A 65 -14.14 10.83 9.26
C SER A 65 -14.34 10.00 10.53
N GLY A 66 -13.46 9.03 10.80
CA GLY A 66 -13.53 8.15 11.96
C GLY A 66 -14.38 6.90 11.74
N GLU A 67 -14.81 6.64 10.51
CA GLU A 67 -15.45 5.37 10.15
C GLU A 67 -14.43 4.23 10.28
N ARG A 68 -14.81 3.20 11.04
CA ARG A 68 -14.07 1.95 11.18
C ARG A 68 -15.10 0.85 10.99
N ARG A 69 -15.14 0.25 9.80
CA ARG A 69 -15.92 -0.98 9.55
C ARG A 69 -15.09 -2.21 9.91
#